data_AF-A0A1F6DUA8-F1
#
_entry.id   AF-A0A1F6DUA8-F1
#
_cell.length_a   1.000
_cell.length_b   1.000
_cell.length_c   1.000
_cell.angle_alpha   90.00
_cell.angle_beta   90.00
_cell.angle_gamma   90.00
#
_symmetry.space_group_name_H-M   'P 1'
#
loop_
_entity.id
_entity.type
_entity.pdbx_description
1 polymer ?
#
loop_
_entity_poly.entity_id
_entity_poly.type
_entity_poly.pdbx_seq_one_letter_code
_entity_poly.pdbx_strand_id
1 'polypeptide(L)'
;MVKKTSKKGVTNEKIMEALLDMDERMVTKEDLRKAFKDFPTKVDLADTLKDFAKKSDLEKFKEDILEEVRPIARAVDKDAVTSIDHGKRITILERKVGVTTK
;
A
#
# COMPACT_ATOMS: atom_id res chain seq x y z
N MET A 1 21.38 -61.08 41.49
CA MET A 1 22.69 -60.56 41.04
C MET A 1 22.47 -59.70 39.80
N VAL A 2 22.64 -58.38 39.88
CA VAL A 2 22.49 -57.47 38.74
C VAL A 2 23.81 -57.43 37.98
N LYS A 3 23.83 -57.90 36.72
CA LYS A 3 24.99 -57.83 35.83
C LYS A 3 25.29 -56.36 35.54
N LYS A 4 26.40 -55.84 36.08
CA LYS A 4 26.91 -54.50 35.74
C LYS A 4 27.36 -54.51 34.27
N THR A 5 26.57 -53.92 33.38
CA THR A 5 26.98 -53.66 32.00
C THR A 5 28.05 -52.57 32.00
N SER A 6 29.27 -52.91 31.58
CA SER A 6 30.33 -51.92 31.40
C SER A 6 29.91 -50.95 30.30
N LYS A 7 29.99 -49.64 30.58
CA LYS A 7 29.71 -48.60 29.57
C LYS A 7 30.83 -48.68 28.53
N LYS A 8 30.53 -49.09 27.30
CA LYS A 8 31.44 -48.96 26.16
C LYS A 8 31.77 -47.47 25.99
N GLY A 9 33.03 -47.10 26.23
CA GLY A 9 33.53 -45.76 25.94
C GLY A 9 33.47 -45.48 24.43
N VAL A 10 33.20 -44.23 24.08
CA VAL A 10 33.35 -43.75 22.70
C VAL A 10 34.84 -43.55 22.45
N THR A 11 35.36 -44.05 21.32
CA THR A 11 36.77 -43.87 20.96
C THR A 11 36.96 -42.53 20.24
N ASN A 12 38.18 -41.99 20.27
CA ASN A 12 38.49 -40.72 19.63
C ASN A 12 38.24 -40.76 18.12
N GLU A 13 38.44 -41.91 17.48
CA GLU A 13 38.17 -42.12 16.05
C GLU A 13 36.68 -41.91 15.73
N LYS A 14 35.78 -42.45 16.57
CA LYS A 14 34.33 -42.27 16.40
C LYS A 14 33.89 -40.83 16.63
N ILE A 15 34.58 -40.10 17.50
CA ILE A 15 34.33 -38.67 17.72
C ILE A 15 34.75 -37.87 16.48
N MET A 16 35.92 -38.16 15.92
CA MET A 16 36.42 -37.50 14.71
C MET A 16 35.54 -37.79 13.49
N GLU A 17 35.12 -39.05 13.30
CA GLU A 17 34.22 -39.45 12.22
C GLU A 17 32.87 -38.72 12.30
N ALA A 18 32.29 -38.59 13.51
CA ALA A 18 31.06 -37.85 13.72
C ALA A 18 31.20 -36.34 13.50
N LEU A 19 32.38 -35.76 13.81
CA LEU A 19 32.65 -34.34 13.54
C LEU A 19 32.80 -34.06 12.05
N LEU A 20 33.43 -34.97 11.30
CA LEU A 20 33.57 -34.86 9.85
C LEU A 20 32.21 -35.01 9.14
N ASP A 21 31.40 -36.01 9.52
CA ASP A 21 30.04 -36.19 8.98
C ASP A 21 29.14 -34.99 9.31
N MET A 22 29.36 -34.33 10.46
CA MET A 22 28.65 -33.11 10.81
C MET A 22 29.07 -31.93 9.93
N ASP A 23 30.38 -31.73 9.73
CA ASP A 23 30.92 -30.65 8.90
C ASP A 23 30.47 -30.77 7.43
N GLU A 24 30.43 -31.99 6.89
CA GLU A 24 29.91 -32.27 5.54
C GLU A 24 28.41 -31.96 5.39
N ARG A 25 27.63 -32.05 6.48
CA ARG A 25 26.19 -31.76 6.48
C ARG A 25 25.87 -30.33 6.90
N MET A 26 26.85 -29.57 7.37
CA MET A 26 26.65 -28.19 7.77
C MET A 26 26.55 -27.31 6.54
N VAL A 27 25.36 -26.76 6.31
CA VAL A 27 25.18 -25.68 5.34
C VAL A 27 25.95 -24.46 5.81
N THR A 28 26.90 -24.01 4.99
CA THR A 28 27.71 -22.84 5.32
C THR A 28 26.97 -21.55 5.00
N LYS A 29 27.44 -20.44 5.57
CA LYS A 29 26.93 -19.10 5.21
C LYS A 29 27.15 -18.78 3.72
N GLU A 30 28.19 -19.35 3.11
CA GLU A 30 28.48 -19.15 1.69
C GLU A 30 27.50 -19.93 0.81
N ASP A 31 27.08 -21.12 1.24
CA ASP A 31 26.06 -21.91 0.52
C ASP A 31 24.71 -21.19 0.51
N LEU A 32 24.31 -20.60 1.65
CA LEU A 32 23.12 -19.74 1.73
C LEU A 32 23.28 -18.50 0.84
N ARG A 33 24.45 -17.87 0.84
CA ARG A 33 24.71 -16.68 0.01
C ARG A 33 24.62 -16.98 -1.48
N LYS A 34 25.10 -18.14 -1.92
CA LYS A 34 24.97 -18.60 -3.31
C LYS A 34 23.52 -18.94 -3.65
N ALA A 35 22.80 -19.65 -2.77
CA ALA A 35 21.41 -20.03 -2.99
C ALA A 35 20.47 -18.81 -3.09
N PHE A 36 20.74 -17.75 -2.32
CA PHE A 36 19.90 -16.54 -2.27
C PHE A 36 20.42 -15.37 -3.09
N LYS A 37 21.49 -15.53 -3.87
CA LYS A 37 22.16 -14.44 -4.60
C LYS A 37 21.21 -13.67 -5.52
N ASP A 38 20.27 -14.38 -6.14
CA ASP A 38 19.34 -13.82 -7.13
C ASP A 38 17.96 -13.52 -6.53
N PHE A 39 17.77 -13.72 -5.22
CA PHE A 39 16.50 -13.43 -4.55
C PHE A 39 16.45 -11.97 -4.09
N PRO A 40 15.33 -11.27 -4.34
CA PRO A 40 15.16 -9.91 -3.89
C PRO A 40 15.17 -9.86 -2.36
N THR A 41 15.89 -8.88 -1.84
CA THR A 41 15.97 -8.61 -0.41
C THR A 41 14.83 -7.70 0.04
N LYS A 42 14.68 -7.56 1.36
CA LYS A 42 13.75 -6.59 1.94
C LYS A 42 14.09 -5.14 1.57
N VAL A 43 15.36 -4.87 1.25
CA VAL A 43 15.81 -3.54 0.81
C VAL A 43 15.32 -3.28 -0.61
N ASP A 44 15.45 -4.25 -1.50
CA ASP A 44 14.93 -4.15 -2.88
C ASP A 44 13.41 -3.92 -2.90
N LEU A 45 12.68 -4.61 -2.01
CA LEU A 45 11.25 -4.39 -1.85
C LEU A 45 10.93 -3.00 -1.26
N ALA A 46 11.73 -2.51 -0.32
CA ALA A 46 11.55 -1.17 0.22
C ALA A 46 11.81 -0.08 -0.82
N ASP A 47 12.83 -0.25 -1.67
CA ASP A 47 13.15 0.70 -2.73
C ASP A 47 12.04 0.76 -3.78
N THR A 48 11.49 -0.37 -4.21
CA THR A 48 10.34 -0.38 -5.14
C THR A 48 9.07 0.26 -4.57
N LEU A 49 8.85 0.17 -3.25
CA LEU A 49 7.66 0.71 -2.60
C LEU A 49 7.76 2.20 -2.23
N LYS A 50 8.96 2.81 -2.28
CA LYS A 50 9.16 4.22 -1.91
C LYS A 50 8.41 5.19 -2.82
N ASP A 51 8.30 4.85 -4.10
CA ASP A 51 7.68 5.70 -5.11
C ASP A 51 6.16 5.50 -5.22
N PHE A 52 5.60 4.54 -4.48
CA PHE A 52 4.16 4.33 -4.47
C PHE A 52 3.46 5.40 -3.62
N ALA A 53 2.45 6.04 -4.21
CA ALA A 53 1.58 6.96 -3.51
C ALA A 53 0.90 6.24 -2.33
N LYS A 54 0.94 6.87 -1.16
CA LYS A 54 0.27 6.37 0.03
C LYS A 54 -1.18 6.81 0.02
N LYS A 55 -2.01 6.09 0.76
CA LYS A 55 -3.42 6.47 0.98
C LYS A 55 -3.55 7.91 1.51
N SER A 56 -2.61 8.35 2.35
CA SER A 56 -2.55 9.73 2.87
C SER A 56 -2.36 10.78 1.78
N ASP A 57 -1.63 10.46 0.71
CA ASP A 57 -1.39 11.39 -0.39
C ASP A 57 -2.66 11.57 -1.22
N LEU A 58 -3.42 10.47 -1.42
CA LEU A 58 -4.74 10.51 -2.03
C LEU A 58 -5.75 11.32 -1.22
N GLU A 59 -5.73 11.18 0.11
CA GLU A 59 -6.66 11.91 0.99
C GLU A 59 -6.39 13.42 0.98
N LYS A 60 -5.12 13.83 0.96
CA LYS A 60 -4.73 15.24 0.80
C LYS A 60 -5.19 15.80 -0.54
N PHE A 61 -4.85 15.12 -1.62
CA PHE A 61 -5.24 15.54 -2.96
C PHE A 61 -6.76 15.66 -3.13
N LYS A 62 -7.52 14.75 -2.50
CA LYS A 62 -8.98 14.83 -2.47
C LYS A 62 -9.47 16.10 -1.74
N GLU A 63 -8.90 16.44 -0.59
CA GLU A 63 -9.33 17.64 0.12
C GLU A 63 -8.94 18.91 -0.64
N ASP A 64 -7.75 18.96 -1.23
CA ASP A 64 -7.30 20.08 -2.07
C ASP A 64 -8.29 20.34 -3.24
N ILE A 65 -8.70 19.28 -3.95
CA ILE A 65 -9.72 19.38 -4.99
C ILE A 65 -11.05 19.89 -4.42
N LEU A 66 -11.47 19.40 -3.26
CA LEU A 66 -12.73 19.80 -2.66
C LEU A 66 -12.70 21.26 -2.20
N GLU A 67 -11.57 21.77 -1.72
CA GLU A 67 -11.40 23.18 -1.37
C GLU A 67 -11.56 24.10 -2.59
N GLU A 68 -11.09 23.68 -3.76
CA GLU A 68 -11.25 24.45 -5.01
C GLU A 68 -12.65 24.32 -5.61
N VAL A 69 -13.25 23.13 -5.58
CA VAL A 69 -14.53 22.87 -6.26
C VAL A 69 -15.73 23.35 -5.44
N ARG A 70 -15.69 23.28 -4.10
CA ARG A 70 -16.82 23.67 -3.24
C ARG A 70 -17.28 25.13 -3.45
N PRO A 71 -16.39 26.15 -3.53
CA PRO A 71 -16.80 27.52 -3.79
C PRO A 71 -17.47 27.69 -5.16
N ILE A 72 -16.94 27.03 -6.20
CA ILE A 72 -17.47 27.08 -7.56
C ILE A 72 -18.90 26.50 -7.57
N ALA A 73 -19.09 25.31 -6.99
CA ALA A 73 -20.40 24.68 -6.89
C ALA A 73 -21.42 25.60 -6.20
N ARG A 74 -21.04 26.22 -5.07
CA ARG A 74 -21.91 27.17 -4.34
C ARG A 74 -22.25 28.41 -5.16
N ALA A 75 -21.30 28.93 -5.93
CA ALA A 75 -21.54 30.08 -6.81
C ALA A 75 -22.53 29.72 -7.92
N VAL A 76 -22.32 28.58 -8.58
CA VAL A 76 -23.21 28.06 -9.63
C VAL A 76 -24.63 27.84 -9.11
N ASP A 77 -24.78 27.24 -7.93
CA ASP A 77 -26.11 27.05 -7.31
C ASP A 77 -26.83 28.39 -7.06
N LYS A 78 -26.09 29.40 -6.57
CA LYS A 78 -26.64 30.73 -6.31
C LYS A 78 -27.06 31.45 -7.60
N ASP A 79 -26.23 31.33 -8.65
CA ASP A 79 -26.52 31.91 -9.95
C ASP A 79 -27.74 31.24 -10.58
N ALA A 80 -27.86 29.91 -10.48
CA ALA A 80 -29.01 29.15 -10.95
C ALA A 80 -30.32 29.61 -10.29
N VAL A 81 -30.32 29.81 -8.96
CA VAL A 81 -31.48 30.34 -8.22
C VAL A 81 -31.85 31.74 -8.74
N THR A 82 -30.85 32.59 -8.96
CA THR A 82 -31.05 33.96 -9.44
C THR A 82 -31.63 33.97 -10.87
N SER A 83 -31.11 33.12 -11.76
CA SER A 83 -31.63 32.98 -13.12
C SER A 83 -33.09 32.52 -13.14
N ILE A 84 -33.47 31.60 -12.25
CA ILE A 84 -34.87 31.14 -12.12
C ILE A 84 -35.77 32.29 -11.63
N ASP A 85 -35.34 33.09 -10.65
CA ASP A 85 -36.12 34.24 -10.18
C ASP A 85 -36.30 35.28 -11.29
N HIS A 86 -35.22 35.64 -11.98
CA HIS A 86 -35.28 36.56 -13.11
C HIS A 86 -36.21 36.02 -14.21
N GLY A 87 -36.15 34.73 -14.54
CA GLY A 87 -37.06 34.10 -15.50
C GLY A 87 -38.52 34.27 -15.10
N LYS A 88 -38.88 34.01 -13.83
CA LYS A 88 -40.25 34.23 -13.31
C LYS A 88 -40.70 35.67 -13.46
N ARG A 89 -39.83 36.64 -13.14
CA ARG A 89 -40.13 38.07 -13.24
C ARG A 89 -40.34 38.50 -14.69
N ILE A 90 -39.50 38.02 -15.60
CA ILE A 90 -39.65 38.25 -17.04
C ILE A 90 -41.01 37.73 -17.52
N THR A 91 -41.38 36.48 -17.19
CA THR A 91 -42.68 35.92 -17.58
C THR A 91 -43.87 36.75 -17.07
N ILE A 92 -43.78 37.29 -15.86
CA ILE A 92 -44.82 38.20 -15.33
C ILE A 92 -44.90 39.48 -16.16
N LEU A 93 -43.76 40.07 -16.51
CA LEU A 93 -43.70 41.29 -17.31
C LEU A 93 -44.22 41.05 -18.73
N GLU A 94 -43.79 39.98 -19.40
CA GLU A 94 -44.25 39.57 -20.73
C GLU A 94 -45.78 39.45 -20.79
N ARG A 95 -46.39 38.83 -19.77
CA ARG A 95 -47.86 38.75 -19.64
C ARG A 95 -48.51 40.13 -19.49
N LYS A 96 -47.90 41.06 -18.75
CA LYS A 96 -48.43 42.41 -18.55
C LYS A 96 -48.37 43.26 -19.82
N VAL A 97 -47.30 43.13 -20.61
CA VAL A 97 -47.13 43.92 -21.85
C VAL A 97 -47.75 43.26 -23.09
N GLY A 98 -48.33 42.05 -22.97
CA GLY A 98 -48.93 41.33 -24.09
C GLY A 98 -47.91 40.77 -25.08
N VAL A 99 -46.62 40.76 -24.72
CA VAL A 99 -45.51 40.24 -25.52
C VAL A 99 -45.18 38.84 -25.00
N THR A 100 -46.08 37.89 -25.20
CA THR A 100 -45.79 36.50 -24.83
C THR A 100 -44.82 35.94 -25.87
N THR A 101 -43.57 35.69 -25.48
CA THR A 101 -42.66 34.88 -26.28
C THR A 101 -43.20 33.44 -26.26
N LYS A 102 -43.47 32.88 -27.46
CA LYS A 102 -43.98 31.52 -27.64
C LYS A 102 -42.91 30.49 -27.34
#